data_AF-A0AAN7A2Y6-F1
#
_entry.id   AF-A0AAN7A2Y6-F1
#
_cell.length_a   1.000
_cell.length_b   1.000
_cell.length_c   1.000
_cell.angle_alpha   90.00
_cell.angle_beta   90.00
_cell.angle_gamma   90.00
#
_symmetry.space_group_name_H-M   'P 1'
#
loop_
_entity.id
_entity.type
_entity.pdbx_description
1 polymer ?
#
loop_
_entity_poly.entity_id
_entity_poly.type
_entity_poly.pdbx_seq_one_letter_code
_entity_poly.pdbx_strand_id
1 'polypeptide(L)'
;MISQECESRGRPNALCYEDILLMVVRYLKTDEDVMVMSIKFVHYKGADNKPKPRWIFCFISVIVSLAVHDSAFAASKFTSVRAVFQARNRRLIQCTPLRWKEEWLKRPVFRRHEHCCRGGIRRAEKLHDDMERQSLDAGEENAIEPKAWPRGAANAANGNASDAVRDQMMRHDPKWATLNSAYIIEKFGFHLQNAFLDELTEDGLLAMLSHIGLMRDPRASKDMVPDEVWDLMPPDQQIAALKAERAQLKGGSITSPSPGRQGCGS
;
A
#
# COMPACT_ATOMS: atom_id res chain seq x y z
N MET A 1 -11.30 -7.56 -23.43
CA MET A 1 -10.06 -7.14 -24.14
C MET A 1 -9.25 -6.27 -23.18
N ILE A 2 -8.46 -6.85 -22.27
CA ILE A 2 -7.73 -6.08 -21.23
C ILE A 2 -6.38 -6.76 -20.97
N SER A 3 -5.34 -5.94 -20.80
CA SER A 3 -3.96 -6.26 -20.37
C SER A 3 -2.93 -6.43 -21.49
N GLN A 4 -2.82 -5.44 -22.38
CA GLN A 4 -1.49 -5.09 -22.87
C GLN A 4 -0.84 -4.26 -21.76
N GLU A 5 0.16 -4.83 -21.09
CA GLU A 5 1.01 -4.05 -20.20
C GLU A 5 1.61 -2.92 -21.03
N CYS A 6 1.35 -1.67 -20.64
CA CYS A 6 2.01 -0.55 -21.25
C CYS A 6 3.48 -0.63 -20.86
N GLU A 7 4.30 -1.18 -21.75
CA GLU A 7 5.74 -1.06 -21.68
C GLU A 7 6.11 0.35 -22.13
N SER A 8 6.80 1.10 -21.28
CA SER A 8 7.50 2.31 -21.71
C SER A 8 8.97 2.15 -21.37
N ARG A 9 9.85 2.46 -22.34
CA ARG A 9 11.32 2.38 -22.20
C ARG A 9 11.85 0.97 -21.87
N GLY A 10 11.17 -0.09 -22.32
CA GLY A 10 11.63 -1.48 -22.16
C GLY A 10 11.47 -2.05 -20.75
N ARG A 11 10.50 -1.55 -19.97
CA ARG A 11 10.06 -2.12 -18.70
C ARG A 11 8.56 -1.84 -18.44
N PRO A 12 7.93 -2.54 -17.49
CA PRO A 12 6.53 -2.26 -17.12
C PRO A 12 6.36 -0.87 -16.50
N ASN A 13 5.21 -0.23 -16.75
CA ASN A 13 4.80 1.02 -16.09
C ASN A 13 4.44 0.80 -14.61
N ALA A 14 5.44 0.46 -13.79
CA ALA A 14 5.32 0.19 -12.36
C ALA A 14 6.57 0.61 -11.60
N LEU A 15 6.48 0.62 -10.27
CA LEU A 15 7.65 0.77 -9.40
C LEU A 15 8.51 -0.50 -9.48
N CYS A 16 9.72 -0.38 -10.00
CA CYS A 16 10.69 -1.47 -10.10
C CYS A 16 11.80 -1.33 -9.04
N TYR A 17 12.60 -2.38 -8.82
CA TYR A 17 13.71 -2.32 -7.85
C TYR A 17 14.75 -1.24 -8.20
N GLU A 18 15.01 -1.01 -9.49
CA GLU A 18 15.92 0.07 -9.94
C GLU A 18 15.48 1.48 -9.53
N ASP A 19 14.19 1.67 -9.26
CA ASP A 19 13.62 2.93 -8.81
C ASP A 19 13.83 3.15 -7.31
N ILE A 20 14.29 2.14 -6.56
CA ILE A 20 14.43 2.18 -5.10
C ILE A 20 15.91 2.22 -4.73
N LEU A 21 16.30 3.22 -3.95
CA LEU A 21 17.61 3.30 -3.30
C LEU A 21 17.44 3.05 -1.81
N LEU A 22 17.80 1.85 -1.35
CA LEU A 22 17.81 1.47 0.06
C LEU A 22 19.23 1.59 0.61
N MET A 23 19.41 2.25 1.75
CA MET A 23 20.72 2.55 2.30
C MET A 23 20.71 2.49 3.82
N VAL A 24 21.87 2.17 4.41
CA VAL A 24 22.13 2.33 5.84
C VAL A 24 22.90 3.63 6.02
N VAL A 25 22.37 4.57 6.78
CA VAL A 25 22.95 5.91 7.01
C VAL A 25 23.27 6.07 8.48
N ARG A 26 24.47 6.55 8.79
CA ARG A 26 24.86 6.91 10.16
C ARG A 26 24.17 8.20 10.55
N TYR A 27 23.31 8.16 11.55
CA TYR A 27 22.64 9.34 12.08
C TYR A 27 23.56 10.12 13.00
N LEU A 28 24.01 11.29 12.55
CA LEU A 28 25.07 12.06 13.23
C LEU A 28 24.71 12.51 14.65
N LYS A 29 23.42 12.57 15.02
CA LYS A 29 23.02 12.98 16.38
C LYS A 29 23.09 11.85 17.41
N THR A 30 22.83 10.60 17.02
CA THR A 30 22.82 9.46 17.93
C THR A 30 23.98 8.50 17.70
N ASP A 31 24.76 8.72 16.64
CA ASP A 31 25.80 7.80 16.14
C ASP A 31 25.26 6.40 15.82
N GLU A 32 23.95 6.27 15.58
CA GLU A 32 23.33 5.00 15.21
C GLU A 32 23.18 4.84 13.70
N ASP A 33 23.34 3.62 13.21
CA ASP A 33 23.03 3.29 11.83
C ASP A 33 21.52 3.08 11.66
N VAL A 34 20.91 3.89 10.79
CA VAL A 34 19.48 3.92 10.49
C VAL A 34 19.24 3.53 9.03
N MET A 35 18.21 2.73 8.78
CA MET A 35 17.80 2.38 7.41
C MET A 35 17.02 3.54 6.78
N VAL A 36 17.42 3.94 5.58
CA VAL A 36 16.79 5.02 4.81
C VAL A 36 16.47 4.51 3.42
N MET A 37 15.33 4.92 2.88
CA MET A 37 14.91 4.58 1.54
C MET A 37 14.55 5.84 0.77
N SER A 38 15.04 5.93 -0.47
CA SER A 38 14.62 6.91 -1.46
C SER A 38 13.98 6.20 -2.63
N ILE A 39 12.89 6.75 -3.17
CA ILE A 39 12.16 6.19 -4.30
C ILE A 39 12.10 7.22 -5.43
N LYS A 40 12.56 6.80 -6.61
CA LYS A 40 12.46 7.55 -7.86
C LYS A 40 11.15 7.19 -8.57
N PHE A 41 10.17 8.07 -8.51
CA PHE A 41 8.90 7.83 -9.21
C PHE A 41 9.02 8.17 -10.70
N VAL A 42 9.14 7.15 -11.55
CA VAL A 42 9.24 7.31 -13.02
C VAL A 42 7.88 7.22 -13.72
N HIS A 43 6.95 6.41 -13.20
CA HIS A 43 5.61 6.22 -13.78
C HIS A 43 4.53 6.58 -12.76
N TYR A 44 3.91 7.74 -12.90
CA TYR A 44 2.80 8.19 -12.05
C TYR A 44 1.79 9.04 -12.83
N LYS A 45 0.56 9.18 -12.29
CA LYS A 45 -0.48 10.04 -12.88
C LYS A 45 -0.02 11.51 -12.94
N GLY A 46 0.25 12.01 -14.15
CA GLY A 46 0.82 13.35 -14.39
C GLY A 46 2.35 13.40 -14.46
N ALA A 47 3.03 12.26 -14.68
CA ALA A 47 4.49 12.16 -14.78
C ALA A 47 5.13 13.02 -15.88
N ASP A 48 4.36 13.44 -16.89
CA ASP A 48 4.84 14.36 -17.93
C ASP A 48 5.09 15.78 -17.38
N ASN A 49 4.62 16.10 -16.17
CA ASN A 49 4.86 17.37 -15.49
C ASN A 49 5.79 17.18 -14.27
N LYS A 50 7.10 17.22 -14.55
CA LYS A 50 8.28 17.35 -13.65
C LYS A 50 8.35 16.45 -12.39
N PRO A 51 9.48 15.75 -12.15
CA PRO A 51 9.62 14.86 -10.99
C PRO A 51 9.60 15.63 -9.66
N LYS A 52 8.82 15.12 -8.69
CA LYS A 52 8.78 15.62 -7.31
C LYS A 52 9.01 14.46 -6.32
N PRO A 53 9.92 14.58 -5.33
CA PRO A 53 10.17 13.54 -4.34
C PRO A 53 9.01 13.40 -3.34
N ARG A 54 8.82 12.19 -2.80
CA ARG A 54 7.86 11.87 -1.74
C ARG A 54 8.48 10.94 -0.70
N TRP A 55 8.04 11.08 0.55
CA TRP A 55 8.37 10.21 1.68
C TRP A 55 7.14 9.37 2.04
N ILE A 56 7.32 8.08 2.32
CA ILE A 56 6.22 7.15 2.66
C ILE A 56 6.57 6.42 3.97
N PHE A 57 5.64 6.39 4.92
CA PHE A 57 5.78 5.73 6.22
C PHE A 57 5.96 4.21 6.12
N CYS A 58 6.84 3.64 6.97
CA CYS A 58 7.31 2.25 7.15
C CYS A 58 7.26 1.27 5.95
N PHE A 59 7.32 1.77 4.71
CA PHE A 59 7.43 0.94 3.51
C PHE A 59 8.73 0.14 3.48
N ILE A 60 9.76 0.58 4.21
CA ILE A 60 11.05 -0.08 4.28
C ILE A 60 10.87 -1.55 4.66
N SER A 61 10.06 -1.85 5.68
CA SER A 61 9.82 -3.24 6.11
C SER A 61 9.13 -4.08 5.05
N VAL A 62 8.16 -3.50 4.32
CA VAL A 62 7.45 -4.18 3.23
C VAL A 62 8.39 -4.44 2.05
N ILE A 63 9.15 -3.43 1.62
CA ILE A 63 10.11 -3.53 0.53
C ILE A 63 11.22 -4.53 0.87
N VAL A 64 11.75 -4.49 2.10
CA VAL A 64 12.76 -5.45 2.56
C VAL A 64 12.19 -6.87 2.58
N SER A 65 10.96 -7.06 3.05
CA SER A 65 10.32 -8.39 3.08
C SER A 65 10.12 -8.95 1.68
N LEU A 66 9.65 -8.13 0.74
CA LEU A 66 9.50 -8.50 -0.67
C LEU A 66 10.86 -8.80 -1.31
N ALA A 67 11.87 -7.97 -1.06
CA ALA A 67 13.22 -8.15 -1.60
C ALA A 67 13.91 -9.41 -1.08
N VAL A 68 13.70 -9.77 0.20
CA VAL A 68 14.20 -11.02 0.78
C VAL A 68 13.47 -12.22 0.16
N HIS A 69 12.14 -12.18 0.08
CA HIS A 69 11.35 -13.22 -0.58
C HIS A 69 11.78 -13.44 -2.04
N ASP A 70 12.05 -12.35 -2.75
CA ASP A 70 12.52 -12.36 -4.14
C ASP A 70 13.99 -12.76 -4.29
N SER A 71 14.75 -12.85 -3.20
CA SER A 71 16.22 -12.96 -3.25
C SER A 71 16.86 -11.88 -4.14
N ALA A 72 16.30 -10.67 -4.10
CA ALA A 72 16.63 -9.54 -4.98
C ALA A 72 17.91 -8.79 -4.57
N PHE A 73 18.40 -8.99 -3.35
CA PHE A 73 19.64 -8.37 -2.88
C PHE A 73 20.88 -8.96 -3.55
N ALA A 74 21.80 -8.10 -4.00
CA ALA A 74 23.07 -8.53 -4.57
C ALA A 74 24.00 -9.17 -3.53
N ALA A 75 23.90 -8.75 -2.28
CA ALA A 75 24.72 -9.32 -1.21
C ALA A 75 24.10 -10.63 -0.69
N SER A 76 24.87 -11.72 -0.79
CA SER A 76 24.44 -13.08 -0.40
C SER A 76 24.08 -13.22 1.08
N LYS A 77 24.56 -12.32 1.96
CA LYS A 77 24.25 -12.33 3.39
C LYS A 77 22.82 -11.89 3.74
N PHE A 78 22.09 -11.26 2.82
CA PHE A 78 20.74 -10.75 3.06
C PHE A 78 19.68 -11.81 2.76
N THR A 79 19.74 -12.93 3.48
CA THR A 79 18.80 -14.06 3.35
C THR A 79 17.56 -13.94 4.23
N SER A 80 17.55 -13.00 5.19
CA SER A 80 16.42 -12.77 6.07
C SER A 80 16.19 -11.28 6.30
N VAL A 81 14.95 -10.90 6.62
CA VAL A 81 14.58 -9.53 6.97
C VAL A 81 15.43 -9.02 8.14
N ARG A 82 15.66 -9.88 9.15
CA ARG A 82 16.53 -9.59 10.29
C ARG A 82 17.96 -9.25 9.85
N ALA A 83 18.55 -10.03 8.94
CA ALA A 83 19.90 -9.77 8.44
C ALA A 83 20.02 -8.42 7.72
N VAL A 84 18.95 -7.99 7.03
CA VAL A 84 18.90 -6.67 6.37
C VAL A 84 18.82 -5.54 7.40
N PHE A 85 17.94 -5.64 8.40
CA PHE A 85 17.82 -4.62 9.45
C PHE A 85 19.02 -4.55 10.40
N GLN A 86 19.80 -5.62 10.49
CA GLN A 86 21.07 -5.65 11.23
C GLN A 86 22.26 -5.15 10.41
N ALA A 87 22.06 -4.72 9.16
CA ALA A 87 23.11 -4.13 8.36
C ALA A 87 23.65 -2.86 9.04
N ARG A 88 24.97 -2.82 9.27
CA ARG A 88 25.69 -1.68 9.82
C ARG A 88 26.67 -1.13 8.81
N ASN A 89 26.93 0.17 8.92
CA ASN A 89 28.01 0.79 8.19
C ASN A 89 29.36 0.28 8.71
N ARG A 90 30.35 0.20 7.83
CA ARG A 90 31.75 0.04 8.27
C ARG A 90 32.19 1.33 8.94
N ARG A 91 33.06 1.27 9.97
CA ARG A 91 33.44 2.40 10.85
C ARG A 91 33.79 3.73 10.17
N LEU A 92 34.27 3.71 8.92
CA LEU A 92 34.66 4.92 8.18
C LEU A 92 33.62 5.38 7.14
N ILE A 93 32.56 4.61 6.94
CA ILE A 93 31.54 4.86 5.92
C ILE A 93 30.30 5.44 6.60
N GLN A 94 29.84 6.60 6.16
CA GLN A 94 28.63 7.23 6.71
C GLN A 94 27.34 6.72 6.04
N CYS A 95 27.44 6.16 4.84
CA CYS A 95 26.30 5.67 4.07
C CYS A 95 26.69 4.45 3.23
N THR A 96 25.95 3.34 3.39
CA THR A 96 26.14 2.13 2.62
C THR A 96 24.85 1.78 1.85
N PRO A 97 24.85 1.87 0.51
CA PRO A 97 23.71 1.44 -0.28
C PRO A 97 23.61 -0.09 -0.34
N LEU A 98 22.38 -0.60 -0.19
CA LEU A 98 22.04 -2.00 -0.39
C LEU A 98 21.68 -2.20 -1.86
N ARG A 99 22.54 -2.92 -2.59
CA ARG A 99 22.39 -3.10 -4.03
C ARG A 99 21.44 -4.25 -4.37
N TRP A 100 20.69 -4.08 -5.45
CA TRP A 100 19.87 -5.12 -6.08
C TRP A 100 20.70 -5.92 -7.07
N LYS A 101 20.30 -7.17 -7.32
CA LYS A 101 20.84 -7.97 -8.42
C LYS A 101 20.36 -7.43 -9.77
N GLU A 102 21.18 -7.60 -10.81
CA GLU A 102 20.93 -7.02 -12.13
C GLU A 102 19.63 -7.55 -12.77
N GLU A 103 19.36 -8.85 -12.61
CA GLU A 103 18.16 -9.52 -13.13
C GLU A 103 16.85 -9.06 -12.45
N TRP A 104 16.95 -8.35 -11.32
CA TRP A 104 15.82 -7.84 -10.54
C TRP A 104 15.51 -6.37 -10.80
N LEU A 105 16.43 -5.61 -11.40
CA LEU A 105 16.32 -4.16 -11.56
C LEU A 105 15.02 -3.71 -12.23
N LYS A 106 14.65 -4.34 -13.35
CA LYS A 106 13.48 -3.98 -14.16
C LYS A 106 12.17 -4.67 -13.73
N ARG A 107 12.21 -5.51 -12.69
CA ARG A 107 11.03 -6.26 -12.23
C ARG A 107 10.19 -5.40 -11.30
N PRO A 108 8.85 -5.35 -11.47
CA PRO A 108 7.99 -4.61 -10.56
C PRO A 108 8.05 -5.18 -9.14
N VAL A 109 8.09 -4.30 -8.14
CA VAL A 109 8.07 -4.71 -6.73
C VAL A 109 6.69 -5.23 -6.34
N PHE A 110 5.63 -4.53 -6.73
CA PHE A 110 4.25 -4.94 -6.49
C PHE A 110 3.67 -5.70 -7.68
N ARG A 111 3.95 -7.00 -7.73
CA ARG A 111 3.49 -7.89 -8.81
C ARG A 111 2.67 -9.07 -8.29
N ARG A 112 1.99 -9.75 -9.21
CA ARG A 112 1.34 -11.04 -8.93
C ARG A 112 2.37 -12.14 -8.82
N HIS A 113 2.03 -13.17 -8.05
CA HIS A 113 2.84 -14.37 -7.93
C HIS A 113 2.91 -15.12 -9.27
N GLU A 114 4.11 -15.57 -9.65
CA GLU A 114 4.43 -16.07 -11.00
C GLU A 114 3.65 -17.33 -11.41
N HIS A 115 3.10 -18.09 -10.44
CA HIS A 115 2.33 -19.31 -10.69
C HIS A 115 0.91 -19.09 -11.25
N CYS A 116 0.40 -17.86 -11.30
CA CYS A 116 -0.81 -17.55 -12.06
C CYS A 116 -0.43 -16.81 -13.35
N CYS A 117 -0.68 -17.47 -14.49
CA CYS A 117 -0.51 -17.01 -15.87
C CYS A 117 -0.20 -15.50 -16.04
N ARG A 118 1.06 -15.21 -16.41
CA ARG A 118 1.66 -13.89 -16.70
C ARG A 118 1.88 -13.04 -15.44
N GLY A 119 3.15 -12.80 -15.12
CA GLY A 119 3.64 -11.99 -13.99
C GLY A 119 3.30 -10.50 -14.09
N GLY A 120 2.00 -10.20 -14.08
CA GLY A 120 1.50 -8.84 -14.24
C GLY A 120 1.38 -8.05 -12.95
N ILE A 121 1.19 -6.75 -13.11
CA ILE A 121 1.03 -5.77 -12.02
C ILE A 121 -0.26 -6.09 -11.23
N ARG A 122 -0.24 -5.84 -9.91
CA ARG A 122 -1.44 -5.98 -9.08
C ARG A 122 -2.53 -5.00 -9.53
N ARG A 123 -3.77 -5.49 -9.72
CA ARG A 123 -4.92 -4.65 -10.11
C ARG A 123 -5.38 -3.79 -8.93
N ALA A 124 -5.85 -2.58 -9.23
CA ALA A 124 -6.37 -1.64 -8.24
C ALA A 124 -7.64 -2.16 -7.54
N GLU A 125 -8.54 -2.82 -8.28
CA GLU A 125 -9.76 -3.45 -7.73
C GLU A 125 -9.41 -4.45 -6.62
N LYS A 126 -8.47 -5.35 -6.90
CA LYS A 126 -8.00 -6.32 -5.90
C LYS A 126 -7.38 -5.67 -4.67
N LEU A 127 -6.69 -4.53 -4.83
CA LEU A 127 -6.17 -3.78 -3.68
C LEU A 127 -7.31 -3.25 -2.81
N HIS A 128 -8.41 -2.78 -3.43
CA HIS A 128 -9.58 -2.32 -2.71
C HIS A 128 -10.21 -3.46 -1.90
N ASP A 129 -10.50 -4.58 -2.56
CA ASP A 129 -11.11 -5.77 -1.92
C ASP A 129 -10.23 -6.31 -0.79
N ASP A 130 -8.91 -6.43 -1.04
CA ASP A 130 -7.96 -6.93 -0.05
C ASP A 130 -7.87 -5.99 1.17
N MET A 131 -7.91 -4.66 0.97
CA MET A 131 -7.82 -3.68 2.06
C MET A 131 -9.11 -3.60 2.88
N GLU A 132 -10.27 -3.60 2.23
CA GLU A 132 -11.57 -3.68 2.88
C GLU A 132 -11.64 -4.90 3.78
N ARG A 133 -11.33 -6.07 3.23
CA ARG A 133 -11.32 -7.31 4.02
C ARG A 133 -10.32 -7.27 5.17
N GLN A 134 -9.08 -6.84 4.92
CA GLN A 134 -8.03 -6.85 5.95
C GLN A 134 -8.31 -5.88 7.09
N SER A 135 -8.92 -4.73 6.80
CA SER A 135 -9.27 -3.76 7.83
C SER A 135 -10.39 -4.28 8.73
N LEU A 136 -11.44 -4.86 8.15
CA LEU A 136 -12.51 -5.50 8.91
C LEU A 136 -11.99 -6.70 9.72
N ASP A 137 -11.17 -7.57 9.11
CA ASP A 137 -10.54 -8.71 9.79
C ASP A 137 -9.62 -8.25 10.95
N ALA A 138 -9.10 -7.01 10.92
CA ALA A 138 -8.26 -6.44 11.97
C ALA A 138 -9.06 -5.78 13.12
N GLY A 139 -10.39 -5.74 13.01
CA GLY A 139 -11.30 -5.14 14.00
C GLY A 139 -11.50 -3.63 13.84
N GLU A 140 -11.22 -3.08 12.66
CA GLU A 140 -11.57 -1.70 12.34
C GLU A 140 -13.10 -1.58 12.17
N GLU A 141 -13.71 -0.54 12.73
CA GLU A 141 -15.17 -0.32 12.65
C GLU A 141 -15.65 -0.10 11.21
N ASN A 142 -14.78 0.45 10.35
CA ASN A 142 -15.08 0.73 8.95
C ASN A 142 -13.98 0.19 8.04
N ALA A 143 -14.38 -0.23 6.83
CA ALA A 143 -13.45 -0.62 5.79
C ALA A 143 -12.50 0.52 5.44
N ILE A 144 -11.19 0.27 5.52
CA ILE A 144 -10.16 1.24 5.17
C ILE A 144 -9.97 1.21 3.65
N GLU A 145 -10.38 2.29 2.99
CA GLU A 145 -10.13 2.48 1.56
C GLU A 145 -8.68 2.91 1.28
N PRO A 146 -8.13 2.60 0.08
CA PRO A 146 -6.82 3.11 -0.36
C PRO A 146 -6.66 4.64 -0.23
N LYS A 147 -7.75 5.39 -0.34
CA LYS A 147 -7.76 6.86 -0.23
C LYS A 147 -7.53 7.36 1.21
N ALA A 148 -7.78 6.53 2.22
CA ALA A 148 -7.54 6.89 3.63
C ALA A 148 -6.06 7.23 3.89
N TRP A 149 -5.12 6.56 3.22
CA TRP A 149 -3.69 6.80 3.42
C TRP A 149 -3.21 8.17 2.90
N PRO A 150 -3.51 8.56 1.64
CA PRO A 150 -3.29 9.94 1.21
C PRO A 150 -3.95 10.99 2.10
N ARG A 151 -5.19 10.75 2.59
CA ARG A 151 -5.87 11.65 3.54
C ARG A 151 -5.09 11.78 4.85
N GLY A 152 -4.71 10.67 5.47
CA GLY A 152 -3.92 10.68 6.69
C GLY A 152 -2.59 11.41 6.53
N ALA A 153 -1.87 11.16 5.44
CA ALA A 153 -0.60 11.83 5.16
C ALA A 153 -0.78 13.35 4.95
N ALA A 154 -1.84 13.77 4.26
CA ALA A 154 -2.13 15.17 4.03
C ALA A 154 -2.46 15.91 5.34
N ASN A 155 -3.24 15.29 6.22
CA ASN A 155 -3.59 15.86 7.53
C ASN A 155 -2.40 15.90 8.48
N ALA A 156 -1.53 14.88 8.46
CA ALA A 156 -0.31 14.90 9.26
C ALA A 156 0.67 16.01 8.84
N ALA A 157 0.69 16.37 7.56
CA ALA A 157 1.46 17.51 7.07
C ALA A 157 0.76 18.85 7.30
N ASN A 158 -0.57 18.85 7.50
CA ASN A 158 -1.34 20.06 7.76
C ASN A 158 -0.92 20.65 9.12
N GLY A 159 -0.51 21.92 9.14
CA GLY A 159 0.04 22.58 10.34
C GLY A 159 1.54 22.32 10.61
N ASN A 160 2.10 21.22 10.09
CA ASN A 160 3.53 20.89 10.21
C ASN A 160 4.39 21.36 9.03
N ALA A 161 3.76 21.64 7.88
CA ALA A 161 4.40 22.19 6.69
C ALA A 161 3.56 23.35 6.12
N SER A 162 4.19 24.25 5.36
CA SER A 162 3.45 25.29 4.65
C SER A 162 2.48 24.68 3.63
N ASP A 163 1.36 25.35 3.35
CA ASP A 163 0.38 24.89 2.37
C ASP A 163 1.00 24.55 1.03
N ALA A 164 1.95 25.36 0.55
CA ALA A 164 2.68 25.11 -0.69
C ALA A 164 3.49 23.80 -0.64
N VAL A 165 4.13 23.49 0.49
CA VAL A 165 4.91 22.26 0.69
C VAL A 165 3.98 21.05 0.85
N ARG A 166 2.88 21.19 1.61
CA ARG A 166 1.84 20.16 1.76
C ARG A 166 1.20 19.82 0.43
N ASP A 167 0.79 20.81 -0.35
CA ASP A 167 0.10 20.61 -1.63
C ASP A 167 1.08 20.10 -2.70
N GLN A 168 2.35 20.54 -2.65
CA GLN A 168 3.43 19.93 -3.43
C GLN A 168 3.61 18.46 -3.08
N MET A 169 3.62 18.10 -1.79
CA MET A 169 3.69 16.73 -1.32
C MET A 169 2.48 15.93 -1.83
N MET A 170 1.28 16.50 -1.75
CA MET A 170 0.02 15.87 -2.20
C MET A 170 -0.20 15.90 -3.71
N ARG A 171 0.64 16.64 -4.47
CA ARG A 171 0.55 16.83 -5.93
C ARG A 171 -0.75 17.52 -6.34
N HIS A 172 -1.20 18.44 -5.51
CA HIS A 172 -2.25 19.38 -5.85
C HIS A 172 -1.62 20.71 -6.24
N ASP A 173 -2.24 21.39 -7.19
CA ASP A 173 -1.96 22.79 -7.41
C ASP A 173 -2.51 23.54 -6.19
N PRO A 174 -1.69 24.31 -5.46
CA PRO A 174 -2.13 25.04 -4.27
C PRO A 174 -3.33 25.95 -4.53
N LYS A 175 -3.55 26.36 -5.78
CA LYS A 175 -4.68 27.21 -6.18
C LYS A 175 -6.03 26.49 -6.21
N TRP A 176 -6.05 25.15 -6.20
CA TRP A 176 -7.27 24.39 -6.49
C TRP A 176 -8.01 23.88 -5.25
N ALA A 177 -7.55 24.27 -4.04
CA ALA A 177 -8.17 23.91 -2.76
C ALA A 177 -8.56 22.43 -2.62
N THR A 178 -7.91 21.52 -3.36
CA THR A 178 -8.28 20.10 -3.42
C THR A 178 -8.11 19.41 -2.07
N LEU A 179 -7.20 19.91 -1.23
CA LEU A 179 -7.11 19.48 0.15
C LEU A 179 -8.42 19.72 0.89
N ASN A 180 -8.96 20.94 0.80
CA ASN A 180 -10.15 21.37 1.56
C ASN A 180 -11.40 20.58 1.19
N SER A 181 -11.51 20.12 -0.06
CA SER A 181 -12.67 19.37 -0.54
C SER A 181 -12.53 17.84 -0.44
N ALA A 182 -11.32 17.28 -0.50
CA ALA A 182 -11.13 15.84 -0.65
C ALA A 182 -10.29 15.16 0.44
N TYR A 183 -9.52 15.93 1.22
CA TYR A 183 -8.52 15.40 2.15
C TYR A 183 -8.59 15.94 3.57
N ILE A 184 -9.23 17.08 3.81
CA ILE A 184 -9.61 17.47 5.17
C ILE A 184 -10.54 16.40 5.73
N ILE A 185 -10.19 15.87 6.90
CA ILE A 185 -11.08 15.01 7.68
C ILE A 185 -12.31 15.84 8.07
N GLU A 186 -13.50 15.27 7.90
CA GLU A 186 -14.78 15.94 8.21
C GLU A 186 -14.91 16.31 9.71
N LYS A 187 -14.12 15.67 10.57
CA LYS A 187 -13.99 15.98 12.00
C LYS A 187 -12.92 17.06 12.20
N PHE A 188 -13.34 18.21 12.73
CA PHE A 188 -12.44 19.33 13.06
C PHE A 188 -11.42 18.90 14.13
N GLY A 189 -10.13 19.06 13.83
CA GLY A 189 -9.03 18.75 14.74
C GLY A 189 -8.74 19.85 15.78
N PHE A 190 -9.68 20.76 16.01
CA PHE A 190 -9.56 21.83 16.99
C PHE A 190 -10.89 22.07 17.69
N HIS A 191 -10.83 22.48 18.95
CA HIS A 191 -12.01 22.60 19.80
C HIS A 191 -12.81 23.88 19.51
N LEU A 192 -13.59 23.89 18.42
CA LEU A 192 -14.30 25.09 17.93
C LEU A 192 -15.16 25.79 19.01
N GLN A 193 -15.82 25.03 19.88
CA GLN A 193 -16.61 25.59 20.99
C GLN A 193 -15.72 26.37 21.97
N ASN A 194 -14.75 25.73 22.63
CA ASN A 194 -13.82 26.41 23.55
C ASN A 194 -13.03 27.53 22.87
N ALA A 195 -12.62 27.37 21.61
CA ALA A 195 -11.98 28.44 20.85
C ALA A 195 -12.92 29.65 20.66
N PHE A 196 -14.22 29.42 20.50
CA PHE A 196 -15.23 30.49 20.43
C PHE A 196 -15.55 31.09 21.81
N LEU A 197 -15.47 30.28 22.88
CA LEU A 197 -15.71 30.68 24.27
C LEU A 197 -14.48 31.28 24.97
N ASP A 198 -13.33 31.37 24.28
CA ASP A 198 -12.03 31.75 24.84
C ASP A 198 -11.60 30.89 26.05
N GLU A 199 -11.96 29.61 26.00
CA GLU A 199 -11.60 28.60 27.00
C GLU A 199 -10.41 27.77 26.53
N LEU A 200 -9.74 27.08 27.48
CA LEU A 200 -8.64 26.17 27.18
C LEU A 200 -9.09 25.10 26.17
N THR A 201 -8.32 24.96 25.08
CA THR A 201 -8.64 24.00 24.02
C THR A 201 -8.13 22.60 24.38
N GLU A 202 -9.00 21.61 24.29
CA GLU A 202 -8.65 20.19 24.49
C GLU A 202 -8.18 19.54 23.18
N ASP A 203 -7.36 20.25 22.41
CA ASP A 203 -6.98 19.87 21.05
C ASP A 203 -6.26 18.51 20.99
N GLY A 204 -5.61 18.10 22.09
CA GLY A 204 -5.00 16.77 22.21
C GLY A 204 -6.02 15.61 22.15
N LEU A 205 -7.20 15.77 22.74
CA LEU A 205 -8.27 14.75 22.69
C LEU A 205 -8.90 14.69 21.29
N LEU A 206 -9.13 15.85 20.66
CA LEU A 206 -9.65 15.94 19.30
C LEU A 206 -8.64 15.42 18.25
N ALA A 207 -7.34 15.65 18.46
CA ALA A 207 -6.29 15.07 17.64
C ALA A 207 -6.31 13.53 17.69
N MET A 208 -6.51 12.93 18.87
CA MET A 208 -6.65 11.47 19.00
C MET A 208 -7.88 10.93 18.26
N LEU A 209 -9.02 11.63 18.34
CA LEU A 209 -10.28 11.21 17.71
C LEU A 209 -10.35 11.49 16.20
N SER A 210 -9.51 12.40 15.69
CA SER A 210 -9.47 12.80 14.28
C SER A 210 -8.41 12.04 13.47
N HIS A 211 -7.43 11.37 14.10
CA HIS A 211 -6.39 10.64 13.37
C HIS A 211 -6.97 9.48 12.54
N ILE A 212 -7.16 9.73 11.23
CA ILE A 212 -7.55 8.80 10.15
C ILE A 212 -8.91 8.09 10.33
N GLY A 213 -9.62 8.25 11.44
CA GLY A 213 -10.86 7.51 11.67
C GLY A 213 -10.63 5.99 11.74
N LEU A 214 -9.39 5.56 12.04
CA LEU A 214 -9.13 4.19 12.51
C LEU A 214 -9.67 4.09 13.94
N MET A 215 -11.00 3.95 14.03
CA MET A 215 -11.64 3.49 15.24
C MET A 215 -11.54 1.98 15.22
N ARG A 216 -10.63 1.46 16.05
CA ARG A 216 -10.39 0.03 16.21
C ARG A 216 -10.88 -0.36 17.58
N ASP A 217 -11.76 -1.36 17.66
CA ASP A 217 -12.06 -1.98 18.94
C ASP A 217 -10.91 -2.92 19.33
N PRO A 218 -10.12 -2.61 20.36
CA PRO A 218 -9.00 -3.46 20.78
C PRO A 218 -9.46 -4.83 21.32
N ARG A 219 -10.77 -5.01 21.59
CA ARG A 219 -11.36 -6.27 22.06
C ARG A 219 -11.88 -7.14 20.91
N ALA A 220 -12.03 -6.58 19.71
CA ALA A 220 -12.45 -7.31 18.52
C ALA A 220 -11.27 -8.13 17.99
N SER A 221 -11.21 -9.42 18.35
CA SER A 221 -10.31 -10.40 17.71
C SER A 221 -11.04 -11.11 16.57
N LYS A 222 -10.29 -11.50 15.54
CA LYS A 222 -10.79 -12.23 14.37
C LYS A 222 -11.68 -13.45 14.72
N ASP A 223 -11.37 -14.13 15.83
CA ASP A 223 -12.04 -15.34 16.28
C ASP A 223 -12.78 -15.09 17.62
N MET A 224 -13.54 -14.00 17.69
CA MET A 224 -14.24 -13.58 18.92
C MET A 224 -15.34 -14.55 19.37
N VAL A 225 -15.85 -15.35 18.43
CA VAL A 225 -16.90 -16.35 18.67
C VAL A 225 -16.25 -17.73 18.58
N PRO A 226 -16.28 -18.53 19.66
CA PRO A 226 -15.72 -19.88 19.66
C PRO A 226 -16.35 -20.78 18.61
N ASP A 227 -15.56 -21.72 18.07
CA ASP A 227 -16.01 -22.65 17.03
C ASP A 227 -17.24 -23.45 17.46
N GLU A 228 -17.36 -23.78 18.76
CA GLU A 228 -18.53 -24.50 19.30
C GLU A 228 -19.82 -23.70 19.18
N VAL A 229 -19.74 -22.37 19.23
CA VAL A 229 -20.89 -21.48 19.04
C VAL A 229 -21.24 -21.37 17.56
N TRP A 230 -20.24 -21.33 16.66
CA TRP A 230 -20.45 -21.35 15.21
C TRP A 230 -21.12 -22.64 14.74
N ASP A 231 -20.72 -23.79 15.30
CA ASP A 231 -21.26 -25.11 14.96
C ASP A 231 -22.73 -25.29 15.39
N LEU A 232 -23.17 -24.55 16.41
CA LEU A 232 -24.57 -24.54 16.87
C LEU A 232 -25.46 -23.62 16.04
N MET A 233 -24.90 -22.71 15.25
CA MET A 233 -25.69 -21.82 14.43
C MET A 233 -26.16 -22.52 13.14
N PRO A 234 -27.47 -22.51 12.84
CA PRO A 234 -27.95 -23.05 11.59
C PRO A 234 -27.32 -22.27 10.42
N PRO A 235 -26.95 -22.94 9.31
CA PRO A 235 -26.40 -22.27 8.15
C PRO A 235 -27.37 -21.20 7.64
N ASP A 236 -26.88 -19.98 7.47
CA ASP A 236 -27.66 -18.91 6.86
C ASP A 236 -28.08 -19.35 5.44
N GLN A 237 -29.39 -19.39 5.20
CA GLN A 237 -29.98 -19.88 3.96
C GLN A 237 -29.54 -19.05 2.75
N GLN A 238 -29.34 -17.73 2.91
CA GLN A 238 -28.87 -16.85 1.84
C GLN A 238 -27.40 -17.13 1.52
N ILE A 239 -26.55 -17.28 2.55
CA ILE A 239 -25.13 -17.61 2.36
C ILE A 239 -24.98 -18.99 1.71
N ALA A 240 -25.79 -19.97 2.12
CA ALA A 240 -25.79 -21.31 1.54
C ALA A 240 -26.19 -21.27 0.06
N ALA A 241 -27.24 -20.52 -0.29
CA ALA A 241 -27.67 -20.32 -1.69
C ALA A 241 -26.56 -19.67 -2.54
N LEU A 242 -25.92 -18.61 -2.04
CA LEU A 242 -24.82 -17.92 -2.72
C LEU A 242 -23.58 -18.81 -2.88
N LYS A 243 -23.26 -19.66 -1.89
CA LYS A 243 -22.17 -20.65 -2.00
C LYS A 243 -22.48 -21.70 -3.06
N ALA A 244 -23.73 -22.17 -3.14
CA ALA A 244 -24.17 -23.12 -4.16
C ALA A 244 -24.14 -22.51 -5.57
N GLU A 245 -24.61 -21.27 -5.73
CA GLU A 245 -24.53 -20.52 -6.98
C GLU A 245 -23.08 -20.33 -7.43
N ARG A 246 -22.19 -19.92 -6.51
CA ARG A 246 -20.76 -19.80 -6.78
C ARG A 246 -20.14 -21.13 -7.21
N ALA A 247 -20.55 -22.25 -6.61
CA ALA A 247 -20.06 -23.57 -6.98
C ALA A 247 -20.52 -23.96 -8.41
N GLN A 248 -21.77 -23.67 -8.77
CA GLN A 248 -22.26 -23.86 -10.14
C GLN A 248 -21.50 -23.00 -11.16
N LEU A 249 -21.28 -21.71 -10.84
CA LEU A 249 -20.52 -20.79 -11.70
C LEU A 249 -19.05 -21.18 -11.85
N LYS A 250 -18.45 -21.82 -10.84
CA LYS A 250 -17.08 -22.36 -10.92
C LYS A 250 -17.01 -23.71 -11.65
N GLY A 251 -18.04 -24.55 -11.54
CA GLY A 251 -18.15 -25.84 -12.23
C GLY A 251 -18.48 -25.70 -13.71
N GLY A 252 -19.14 -24.61 -14.11
CA GLY A 252 -19.31 -24.20 -15.50
C GLY A 252 -18.04 -23.59 -16.06
N SER A 253 -17.02 -24.41 -16.35
CA SER A 253 -15.94 -23.97 -17.24
C SER A 253 -16.55 -23.48 -18.55
N ILE A 254 -16.15 -22.29 -18.99
CA ILE A 254 -16.46 -21.72 -20.29
C ILE A 254 -16.11 -22.75 -21.38
N THR A 255 -17.10 -23.51 -21.84
CA THR A 255 -17.01 -24.26 -23.10
C THR A 255 -17.21 -23.25 -24.22
N SER A 256 -16.13 -22.57 -24.60
CA SER A 256 -16.06 -21.91 -25.90
C SER A 256 -16.13 -23.02 -26.97
N PRO A 257 -17.06 -22.98 -27.93
CA PRO A 257 -17.08 -23.96 -29.00
C PRO A 257 -15.83 -23.75 -29.88
N SER A 258 -15.00 -24.79 -30.00
CA SER A 258 -13.93 -24.85 -30.99
C SER A 258 -14.51 -24.66 -32.40
N PRO A 259 -13.96 -23.77 -33.25
CA PRO A 259 -14.42 -23.65 -34.61
C PRO A 259 -14.07 -24.94 -35.36
N GLY A 260 -15.10 -25.59 -35.91
CA GLY A 260 -14.98 -26.82 -36.67
C GLY A 260 -14.01 -26.67 -37.85
N ARG A 261 -13.07 -27.61 -37.96
CA ARG A 261 -12.41 -27.92 -39.22
C ARG A 261 -13.48 -28.44 -40.19
N GLN A 262 -13.90 -27.62 -41.14
CA GLN A 262 -14.47 -28.14 -42.38
C GLN A 262 -13.32 -28.70 -43.21
N GLY A 263 -13.33 -30.03 -43.40
CA GLY A 263 -12.52 -30.69 -44.39
C GLY A 263 -13.11 -30.47 -45.78
N CYS A 264 -12.29 -30.01 -46.72
CA CYS A 264 -12.57 -30.14 -48.14
C CYS A 264 -12.30 -31.59 -48.56
N GLY A 265 -13.35 -32.33 -48.92
CA GLY A 265 -13.35 -33.26 -50.05
C GLY A 265 -14.36 -32.68 -51.05
N SER A 266 -14.12 -32.63 -52.35
CA SER A 266 -13.51 -33.65 -53.22
C SER A 266 -12.75 -32.99 -54.38
#